data_AF-A0A349BRR2-F1
#
_entry.id   AF-A0A349BRR2-F1
#
_cell.length_a   1.000
_cell.length_b   1.000
_cell.length_c   1.000
_cell.angle_alpha   90.00
_cell.angle_beta   90.00
_cell.angle_gamma   90.00
#
_symmetry.space_group_name_H-M   'P 1'
#
loop_
_entity.id
_entity.type
_entity.pdbx_description
1 polymer ?
#
loop_
_entity_poly.entity_id
_entity_poly.type
_entity_poly.pdbx_seq_one_letter_code
_entity_poly.pdbx_strand_id
1 'polypeptide(L)'
;MGKLSAFFSKQDQKKLEKGLANTKKSFLSKLGTALVGKTKIDEDLLDELEDALIQSDVGVTTTLKIIKALEARTAKDKYLGQEDLMLMMQEEILALLVSPEAKDPDA
;
A
#
# COMPACT_ATOMS: atom_id res chain seq x y z
N MET A 1 -6.25 12.29 -11.71
CA MET A 1 -5.43 13.08 -10.76
C MET A 1 -5.57 14.59 -11.02
N GLY A 2 -6.76 15.18 -10.85
CA GLY A 2 -7.00 16.56 -11.36
C GLY A 2 -7.70 17.54 -10.44
N LYS A 3 -8.06 17.16 -9.20
CA LYS A 3 -8.83 18.04 -8.30
C LYS A 3 -8.23 18.27 -6.92
N LEU A 4 -7.21 17.52 -6.50
CA LEU A 4 -6.52 17.71 -5.20
C LEU A 4 -5.43 18.79 -5.27
N SER A 5 -4.74 18.93 -6.41
CA SER A 5 -3.70 19.95 -6.62
C SER A 5 -4.24 21.39 -6.74
N ALA A 6 -5.56 21.55 -6.91
CA ALA A 6 -6.22 22.85 -6.90
C ALA A 6 -6.48 23.38 -5.48
N PHE A 7 -6.49 22.50 -4.47
CA PHE A 7 -6.73 22.85 -3.06
C PHE A 7 -5.49 22.75 -2.17
N PHE A 8 -4.47 22.00 -2.59
CA PHE A 8 -3.20 21.89 -1.86
C PHE A 8 -2.15 22.82 -2.46
N SER A 9 -1.68 23.79 -1.67
CA SER A 9 -0.55 24.61 -2.08
C SER A 9 0.74 23.76 -2.12
N LYS A 10 1.75 24.20 -2.89
CA LYS A 10 3.08 23.56 -2.87
C LYS A 10 3.68 23.52 -1.46
N GLN A 11 3.27 24.43 -0.58
CA GLN A 11 3.70 24.48 0.81
C GLN A 11 3.00 23.39 1.66
N ASP A 12 1.72 23.10 1.40
CA ASP A 12 0.97 22.06 2.10
C ASP A 12 1.45 20.66 1.72
N GLN A 13 1.77 20.45 0.44
CA GLN A 13 2.42 19.20 -0.01
C GLN A 13 3.75 18.98 0.71
N LYS A 14 4.63 19.99 0.77
CA LYS A 14 5.91 19.90 1.49
C LYS A 14 5.74 19.62 2.98
N LYS A 15 4.73 20.21 3.62
CA LYS A 15 4.41 19.95 5.04
C LYS A 15 3.96 18.50 5.24
N LEU A 16 3.08 18.00 4.37
CA LEU A 16 2.60 16.62 4.41
C LEU A 16 3.74 15.62 4.19
N GLU A 17 4.56 15.82 3.16
CA GLU A 17 5.74 15.00 2.88
C GLU A 17 6.70 14.97 4.07
N LYS A 18 6.96 16.12 4.68
CA LYS A 18 7.82 16.22 5.88
C LYS A 18 7.20 15.51 7.09
N GLY A 19 5.89 15.64 7.31
CA GLY A 19 5.18 15.00 8.40
C GLY A 19 5.13 13.47 8.27
N LEU A 20 5.01 12.96 7.04
CA LEU A 20 4.95 11.53 6.73
C LEU A 20 6.33 10.90 6.49
N ALA A 21 7.41 11.68 6.46
CA ALA A 21 8.75 11.19 6.12
C ALA A 21 9.20 10.01 7.01
N ASN A 22 8.90 10.07 8.31
CA ASN A 22 9.25 9.00 9.26
C ASN A 22 8.43 7.73 9.02
N THR A 23 7.12 7.87 8.81
CA THR A 23 6.22 6.74 8.50
C THR A 23 6.65 6.06 7.20
N LYS A 24 6.87 6.86 6.14
CA LYS A 24 7.36 6.35 4.85
C LYS A 24 8.68 5.62 5.00
N LYS A 25 9.64 6.18 5.74
CA LYS A 25 10.94 5.55 5.97
C LYS A 25 10.82 4.23 6.75
N SER A 26 10.05 4.21 7.83
CA SER A 26 9.86 3.00 8.65
C SER A 26 9.17 1.89 7.87
N PHE A 27 8.11 2.22 7.15
CA PHE A 27 7.36 1.28 6.33
C PHE A 27 8.20 0.69 5.19
N LEU A 28 8.91 1.54 4.43
CA LEU A 28 9.81 1.08 3.36
C LEU A 28 10.98 0.27 3.90
N SER A 29 11.47 0.56 5.11
CA SER A 29 12.54 -0.22 5.74
C SER A 29 12.04 -1.61 6.13
N LYS A 30 10.86 -1.75 6.74
CA LYS A 30 10.26 -3.04 7.10
C LYS A 30 10.00 -3.89 5.85
N LEU A 31 9.41 -3.29 4.83
CA LEU A 31 9.19 -3.95 3.55
C LEU A 31 10.49 -4.34 2.87
N GLY A 32 11.47 -3.43 2.84
CA GLY A 32 12.79 -3.71 2.29
C GLY A 32 13.44 -4.92 2.98
N THR A 33 13.31 -5.06 4.31
CA THR A 33 13.80 -6.21 5.06
C THR A 33 13.05 -7.52 4.73
N ALA A 34 11.72 -7.50 4.68
CA ALA A 34 10.87 -8.64 4.31
C ALA A 34 11.19 -9.20 2.90
N LEU A 35 11.66 -8.31 2.03
CA LEU A 35 11.93 -8.60 0.62
C LEU A 35 13.38 -9.03 0.33
N VAL A 36 14.31 -8.94 1.29
CA VAL A 36 15.73 -9.26 1.05
C VAL A 36 15.88 -10.72 0.64
N GLY A 37 16.36 -10.96 -0.58
CA GLY A 37 16.63 -12.30 -1.11
C GLY A 37 15.43 -12.97 -1.78
N LYS A 38 14.24 -12.37 -1.76
CA LYS A 38 13.07 -12.85 -2.51
C LYS A 38 13.12 -12.32 -3.95
N THR A 39 13.05 -13.22 -4.92
CA THR A 39 13.14 -12.90 -6.37
C THR A 39 11.78 -12.91 -7.06
N LYS A 40 10.73 -13.29 -6.33
CA LYS A 40 9.35 -13.35 -6.77
C LYS A 40 8.45 -12.92 -5.63
N ILE A 41 7.26 -12.47 -5.99
CA ILE A 41 6.19 -12.24 -5.03
C ILE A 41 5.54 -13.60 -4.77
N ASP A 42 5.83 -14.16 -3.59
CA ASP A 42 5.29 -15.42 -3.10
C ASP A 42 4.29 -15.18 -1.95
N GLU A 43 3.59 -16.24 -1.54
CA GLU A 43 2.61 -16.20 -0.44
C GLU A 43 3.26 -15.71 0.86
N ASP A 44 4.43 -16.24 1.21
CA ASP A 44 5.21 -15.83 2.39
C ASP A 44 5.45 -14.31 2.46
N LEU A 45 5.75 -13.67 1.32
CA LEU A 45 5.94 -12.22 1.27
C LEU A 45 4.63 -11.46 1.49
N LEU A 46 3.53 -11.95 0.93
CA LEU A 46 2.22 -11.31 1.10
C LEU A 46 1.75 -11.43 2.55
N ASP A 47 2.06 -12.53 3.23
CA ASP A 47 1.83 -12.72 4.67
C ASP A 47 2.67 -11.73 5.51
N GLU A 48 3.97 -11.56 5.21
CA GLU A 48 4.82 -10.58 5.90
C GLU A 48 4.32 -9.14 5.69
N LEU A 49 3.78 -8.84 4.51
CA LEU A 49 3.16 -7.56 4.21
C LEU A 49 1.83 -7.37 4.96
N GLU A 50 1.01 -8.42 5.08
CA GLU A 50 -0.22 -8.41 5.87
C GLU A 50 0.07 -8.01 7.33
N ASP A 51 1.02 -8.70 7.95
CA ASP A 51 1.44 -8.41 9.32
C ASP A 51 1.95 -6.97 9.48
N ALA A 52 2.76 -6.51 8.51
CA ALA A 52 3.29 -5.15 8.52
C ALA A 52 2.18 -4.09 8.42
N LEU A 53 1.15 -4.33 7.62
CA LEU A 53 0.01 -3.42 7.46
C LEU A 53 -0.87 -3.40 8.72
N ILE A 54 -1.14 -4.56 9.33
CA ILE A 54 -1.90 -4.66 10.59
C ILE A 54 -1.18 -3.89 11.70
N GLN A 55 0.13 -4.01 11.82
CA GLN A 55 0.95 -3.27 12.81
C GLN A 55 1.04 -1.77 12.54
N SER A 56 0.64 -1.30 11.36
CA SER A 56 0.75 0.09 10.92
C SER A 56 -0.57 0.86 10.99
N ASP A 57 -1.49 0.43 11.85
CA ASP A 57 -2.81 1.04 12.08
C ASP A 57 -3.74 1.07 10.85
N VAL A 58 -3.57 0.15 9.90
CA VAL A 58 -4.44 0.02 8.70
C VAL A 58 -5.76 -0.70 9.02
N GLY A 59 -5.73 -1.61 9.99
CA GLY A 59 -6.86 -2.44 10.41
C GLY A 59 -7.06 -3.68 9.54
N VAL A 60 -7.52 -4.77 10.18
CA VAL A 60 -7.61 -6.13 9.58
C VAL A 60 -8.44 -6.13 8.29
N THR A 61 -9.65 -5.57 8.32
CA THR A 61 -10.56 -5.56 7.16
C THR A 61 -9.95 -4.87 5.95
N THR A 62 -9.26 -3.74 6.16
CA THR A 62 -8.62 -2.99 5.09
C THR A 62 -7.39 -3.72 4.57
N THR A 63 -6.57 -4.26 5.46
CA THR A 63 -5.40 -5.06 5.07
C THR A 63 -5.80 -6.25 4.20
N LEU A 64 -6.80 -7.04 4.60
CA LEU A 64 -7.27 -8.18 3.81
C LEU A 64 -7.75 -7.79 2.41
N LYS A 65 -8.37 -6.61 2.25
CA LYS A 65 -8.77 -6.08 0.93
C LYS A 65 -7.55 -5.77 0.07
N ILE A 66 -6.52 -5.16 0.66
CA ILE A 66 -5.27 -4.83 -0.04
C ILE A 66 -4.55 -6.10 -0.48
N ILE A 67 -4.35 -7.07 0.43
CA ILE A 67 -3.61 -8.31 0.14
C ILE A 67 -4.30 -9.12 -0.96
N LYS A 68 -5.63 -9.32 -0.87
CA LYS A 68 -6.39 -10.03 -1.93
C LYS A 68 -6.28 -9.36 -3.30
N ALA A 69 -6.25 -8.03 -3.34
CA ALA A 69 -6.08 -7.30 -4.59
C ALA A 69 -4.67 -7.51 -5.18
N LEU A 70 -3.64 -7.52 -4.32
CA LEU A 70 -2.27 -7.82 -4.71
C LEU A 70 -2.12 -9.26 -5.22
N GLU A 71 -2.66 -10.27 -4.51
CA GLU A 71 -2.68 -11.67 -4.94
C GLU A 71 -3.33 -11.84 -6.32
N ALA A 72 -4.50 -11.23 -6.53
CA ALA A 72 -5.22 -11.35 -7.79
C ALA A 72 -4.44 -10.73 -8.97
N ARG A 73 -3.58 -9.75 -8.69
CA ARG A 73 -2.81 -9.03 -9.69
C ARG A 73 -1.44 -9.69 -9.93
N THR A 74 -0.78 -10.19 -8.90
CA THR A 74 0.43 -11.01 -9.01
C THR A 74 0.18 -12.33 -9.73
N ALA A 75 -1.01 -12.92 -9.57
CA ALA A 75 -1.44 -14.09 -10.34
C ALA A 75 -1.55 -13.82 -11.84
N LYS A 76 -1.84 -12.57 -12.25
CA LYS A 76 -1.92 -12.15 -13.65
C LYS A 76 -0.55 -11.77 -14.21
N ASP A 77 0.26 -11.07 -13.42
CA ASP A 77 1.54 -10.52 -13.83
C ASP A 77 2.71 -11.39 -13.32
N LYS A 78 3.22 -12.27 -14.20
CA LYS A 78 4.20 -13.31 -13.88
C LYS A 78 5.59 -12.82 -13.41
N TYR A 79 5.90 -11.54 -13.56
CA TYR A 79 7.17 -10.94 -13.18
C TYR A 79 6.94 -9.57 -12.57
N LEU A 80 7.07 -9.48 -11.26
CA LEU A 80 6.92 -8.24 -10.50
C LEU A 80 8.09 -8.13 -9.54
N GLY A 81 8.78 -7.00 -9.60
CA GLY A 81 9.80 -6.62 -8.64
C GLY A 81 9.23 -5.87 -7.44
N GLN A 82 10.12 -5.50 -6.52
CA GLN A 82 9.78 -4.72 -5.33
C GLN A 82 9.11 -3.37 -5.65
N GLU A 83 9.64 -2.65 -6.64
CA GLU A 83 9.09 -1.34 -7.03
C GLU A 83 7.68 -1.50 -7.60
N ASP A 84 7.44 -2.58 -8.35
CA ASP A 84 6.13 -2.89 -8.93
C ASP A 84 5.12 -3.23 -7.83
N LEU A 85 5.50 -4.05 -6.84
CA LEU A 85 4.66 -4.35 -5.68
C LEU A 85 4.28 -3.08 -4.91
N MET A 86 5.24 -2.18 -4.69
CA MET A 86 5.02 -0.91 -4.01
C MET A 86 4.09 0.02 -4.77
N LEU A 87 4.22 0.08 -6.10
CA LEU A 87 3.34 0.87 -6.96
C LEU A 87 1.94 0.28 -6.97
N MET A 88 1.83 -1.04 -7.13
CA MET A 88 0.57 -1.76 -7.13
C MET A 88 -0.20 -1.55 -5.82
N MET A 89 0.47 -1.69 -4.68
CA MET A 89 -0.14 -1.44 -3.38
C MET A 89 -0.61 0.01 -3.23
N GLN A 90 0.16 0.99 -3.71
CA GLN A 90 -0.28 2.39 -3.71
C GLN A 90 -1.53 2.61 -4.57
N GLU A 91 -1.61 1.95 -5.73
CA GLU A 91 -2.78 2.01 -6.60
C GLU A 91 -4.02 1.39 -5.93
N GLU A 92 -3.87 0.22 -5.29
CA GLU A 92 -4.98 -0.43 -4.60
C GLU A 92 -5.45 0.39 -3.39
N ILE A 93 -4.54 0.93 -2.58
CA ILE A 93 -4.87 1.83 -1.47
C ILE A 93 -5.58 3.09 -1.99
N LEU A 94 -5.08 3.69 -3.07
CA LEU A 94 -5.70 4.86 -3.66
C LEU A 94 -7.10 4.56 -4.20
N ALA A 95 -7.28 3.38 -4.81
CA ALA A 95 -8.60 2.92 -5.26
C ALA A 95 -9.58 2.80 -4.09
N LEU A 96 -9.15 2.22 -2.95
CA LEU A 96 -9.96 2.12 -1.74
C LEU A 96 -10.34 3.49 -1.16
N LEU A 97 -9.41 4.46 -1.18
CA LEU A 97 -9.64 5.80 -0.63
C LEU A 97 -10.51 6.70 -1.52
N VAL A 98 -10.49 6.49 -2.84
CA VAL A 98 -11.22 7.33 -3.81
C VAL A 98 -12.59 6.75 -4.16
N SER A 99 -12.83 5.45 -3.93
CA SER A 99 -14.13 4.84 -4.18
C SER A 99 -15.17 5.33 -3.16
N PRO A 100 -16.30 5.91 -3.61
CA PRO A 100 -17.30 6.51 -2.71
C PRO A 100 -18.11 5.48 -1.90
N GLU A 101 -17.99 4.17 -2.16
CA GLU A 101 -18.64 3.13 -1.37
C GLU A 101 -17.79 1.87 -1.26
N ALA A 102 -17.13 1.70 -0.12
CA ALA A 102 -16.98 0.38 0.46
C ALA A 102 -17.91 0.35 1.67
N LYS A 103 -19.21 0.15 1.42
CA LYS A 103 -20.10 -0.30 2.50
C LYS A 103 -19.44 -1.50 3.13
N ASP A 104 -19.20 -1.39 4.42
CA ASP A 104 -18.86 -2.52 5.24
C ASP A 104 -20.01 -3.53 5.12
N PRO A 105 -19.79 -4.74 4.57
CA PRO A 105 -20.84 -5.76 4.53
C PRO A 105 -21.27 -6.21 5.94
N ASP A 106 -20.51 -5.83 6.97
CA ASP A 106 -20.73 -6.22 8.37
C ASP A 106 -21.07 -5.03 9.32
N ALA A 107 -21.41 -3.84 8.81
CA ALA A 107 -21.87 -2.69 9.63
C ALA A 107 -23.39 -2.53 9.71
#